data_AF-A0A0Q0CCP5-F1
#
_entry.id   AF-A0A0Q0CCP5-F1
#
_cell.length_a   1.000
_cell.length_b   1.000
_cell.length_c   1.000
_cell.angle_alpha   90.00
_cell.angle_beta   90.00
_cell.angle_gamma   90.00
#
_symmetry.space_group_name_H-M   'P 1'
#
loop_
_entity.id
_entity.type
_entity.pdbx_description
1 polymer ?
#
loop_
_entity_poly.entity_id
_entity_poly.type
_entity_poly.pdbx_seq_one_letter_code
_entity_poly.pdbx_strand_id
1 'polypeptide(L)'
;MHLLNTYEDRNEAEKAESLLLGKKRLASERDANETIYNLFGEATWGNFYRLKMYGLEDLNLLLAKREQWLEKDLQTHKDIVKTLTIVAKKFNLDIPSHWL
;
A
#
# COMPACT_ATOMS: atom_id res chain seq x y z
N MET A 1 -11.49 0.47 -10.67
CA MET A 1 -10.15 0.96 -10.27
C MET A 1 -10.35 1.96 -9.16
N HIS A 2 -9.46 2.00 -8.18
CA HIS A 2 -9.53 2.91 -7.04
C HIS A 2 -8.37 3.89 -7.09
N LEU A 3 -8.53 5.07 -6.49
CA LEU A 3 -7.41 5.96 -6.20
C LEU A 3 -6.52 5.28 -5.16
N LEU A 4 -5.30 4.90 -5.57
CA LEU A 4 -4.34 4.20 -4.70
C LEU A 4 -3.45 5.21 -3.98
N ASN A 5 -2.96 6.22 -4.68
CA ASN A 5 -2.13 7.28 -4.10
C ASN A 5 -2.19 8.56 -4.96
N THR A 6 -1.73 9.67 -4.39
CA THR A 6 -1.59 10.97 -5.06
C THR A 6 -0.15 11.44 -4.91
N TYR A 7 0.42 11.98 -5.98
CA TYR A 7 1.80 12.47 -6.02
C TYR A 7 1.82 13.92 -6.48
N GLU A 8 2.81 14.68 -6.03
CA GLU A 8 3.07 16.06 -6.48
C GLU A 8 4.11 16.10 -7.60
N ASP A 9 5.02 15.12 -7.65
CA ASP A 9 6.01 14.98 -8.71
C ASP A 9 5.56 13.96 -9.77
N ARG A 10 5.72 14.36 -11.04
CA ARG A 10 5.33 13.54 -12.19
C ARG A 10 6.18 12.27 -12.33
N ASN A 11 7.49 12.38 -12.14
CA ASN A 11 8.40 11.25 -12.35
C ASN A 11 8.20 10.19 -11.27
N GLU A 12 7.95 10.60 -10.03
CA GLU A 12 7.56 9.71 -8.95
C GLU A 12 6.25 8.98 -9.27
N ALA A 13 5.26 9.71 -9.79
CA ALA A 13 3.95 9.16 -10.14
C ALA A 13 4.03 8.15 -11.30
N GLU A 14 4.78 8.48 -12.36
CA GLU A 14 5.02 7.59 -13.50
C GLU A 14 5.82 6.34 -13.07
N LYS A 15 6.83 6.51 -12.20
CA LYS A 15 7.57 5.39 -11.62
C LYS A 15 6.64 4.49 -10.81
N ALA A 16 5.79 5.06 -9.97
CA ALA A 16 4.81 4.31 -9.19
C ALA A 16 3.81 3.54 -10.08
N GLU A 17 3.30 4.17 -11.15
CA GLU A 17 2.44 3.53 -12.14
C GLU A 17 3.14 2.33 -12.82
N SER A 18 4.41 2.48 -13.18
CA SER A 18 5.18 1.42 -13.85
C SER A 18 5.27 0.13 -13.03
N LEU A 19 5.25 0.25 -11.69
CA LEU A 19 5.32 -0.90 -10.78
C LEU A 19 4.00 -1.66 -10.71
N LEU A 20 2.85 -1.01 -10.94
CA LEU A 20 1.54 -1.64 -10.76
C LEU A 20 1.25 -2.73 -11.80
N LEU A 21 0.60 -3.80 -11.35
CA LEU A 21 0.06 -4.86 -12.18
C LEU A 21 -1.46 -4.69 -12.35
N GLY A 22 -1.99 -5.18 -13.49
CA GLY A 22 -3.41 -5.10 -13.83
C GLY A 22 -3.82 -3.73 -14.38
N LYS A 23 -5.12 -3.41 -14.32
CA LYS A 23 -5.65 -2.14 -14.81
C LYS A 23 -5.15 -0.97 -13.94
N LYS A 24 -4.56 0.02 -14.59
CA LYS A 24 -4.01 1.24 -13.97
C LYS A 24 -4.23 2.45 -14.85
N ARG A 25 -4.22 3.63 -14.23
CA ARG A 25 -4.35 4.92 -14.89
C ARG A 25 -3.76 6.01 -14.02
N LEU A 26 -2.77 6.73 -14.53
CA LEU A 26 -2.31 7.99 -13.97
C LEU A 26 -3.09 9.17 -14.57
N ALA A 27 -3.65 10.03 -13.72
CA ALA A 27 -4.36 11.23 -14.15
C ALA A 27 -3.77 12.46 -13.45
N SER A 28 -3.45 13.49 -14.22
CA SER A 28 -3.06 14.80 -13.67
C SER A 28 -4.30 15.63 -13.37
N GLU A 29 -4.32 16.31 -12.23
CA GLU A 29 -5.37 17.25 -11.82
C GLU A 29 -4.70 18.56 -11.38
N ARG A 30 -5.32 19.69 -11.69
CA ARG A 30 -4.89 20.98 -11.15
C ARG A 30 -5.64 21.23 -9.85
N ASP A 31 -4.92 21.23 -8.75
CA ASP A 31 -5.43 21.65 -7.45
C ASP A 31 -4.85 23.02 -7.11
N ALA A 32 -5.70 24.05 -7.18
CA ALA A 32 -5.30 25.46 -7.13
C ALA A 32 -4.16 25.82 -8.13
N ASN A 33 -2.95 26.03 -7.62
CA ASN A 33 -1.76 26.39 -8.41
C ASN A 33 -0.80 25.22 -8.66
N GLU A 34 -1.13 24.03 -8.15
CA GLU A 34 -0.27 22.86 -8.22
C GLU A 34 -0.88 21.79 -9.11
N THR A 35 -0.03 20.98 -9.74
CA THR A 35 -0.48 19.82 -10.51
C THR A 35 -0.20 18.59 -9.68
N ILE A 36 -1.26 17.90 -9.29
CA ILE A 36 -1.18 16.61 -8.60
C ILE A 36 -1.41 15.49 -9.61
N TYR A 37 -0.88 14.31 -9.29
CA TYR A 37 -0.94 13.12 -10.11
C TYR A 37 -1.61 12.00 -9.34
N ASN A 38 -2.88 11.76 -9.66
CA ASN A 38 -3.73 10.74 -9.06
C ASN A 38 -3.49 9.39 -9.73
N LEU A 39 -2.90 8.45 -8.97
CA LEU A 39 -2.61 7.09 -9.43
C LEU A 39 -3.80 6.18 -9.11
N PHE A 40 -4.54 5.80 -10.14
CA PHE A 40 -5.60 4.80 -10.06
C PHE A 40 -5.09 3.42 -10.43
N GLY A 41 -5.58 2.40 -9.73
CA GLY A 41 -5.23 1.01 -10.03
C GLY A 41 -6.18 -0.01 -9.42
N GLU A 42 -5.87 -1.28 -9.64
CA GLU A 42 -6.48 -2.38 -8.91
C GLU A 42 -5.92 -2.40 -7.48
N ALA A 43 -6.82 -2.26 -6.50
CA ALA A 43 -6.47 -2.35 -5.09
C ALA A 43 -6.19 -3.83 -4.78
N THR A 44 -4.93 -4.18 -4.62
CA THR A 44 -4.48 -5.51 -4.24
C THR A 44 -3.32 -5.36 -3.27
N TRP A 45 -3.14 -6.32 -2.37
CA TRP A 45 -1.99 -6.31 -1.48
C TRP A 45 -0.65 -6.28 -2.22
N GLY A 46 -0.57 -6.95 -3.38
CA GLY A 46 0.62 -6.92 -4.23
C GLY A 46 0.90 -5.52 -4.78
N ASN A 47 -0.13 -4.77 -5.19
CA ASN A 47 0.05 -3.39 -5.67
C ASN A 47 0.40 -2.45 -4.51
N PHE A 48 -0.23 -2.60 -3.34
CA PHE A 48 0.12 -1.81 -2.16
C PHE A 48 1.56 -2.08 -1.68
N TYR A 49 2.03 -3.32 -1.74
CA TYR A 49 3.43 -3.67 -1.45
C TYR A 49 4.39 -2.97 -2.40
N ARG A 50 4.10 -2.99 -3.71
CA ARG A 50 4.95 -2.33 -4.74
C ARG A 50 4.98 -0.81 -4.60
N LEU A 51 3.90 -0.22 -4.08
CA LEU A 51 3.82 1.20 -3.73
C LEU A 51 4.42 1.51 -2.35
N LYS A 52 4.97 0.52 -1.64
CA LYS A 52 5.52 0.65 -0.28
C LYS A 52 4.52 1.20 0.74
N MET A 53 3.24 0.82 0.59
CA MET A 53 2.16 1.33 1.43
C MET A 53 1.87 0.39 2.61
N TYR A 54 1.28 0.99 3.66
CA TYR A 54 0.66 0.29 4.79
C TYR A 54 1.58 -0.64 5.60
N GLY A 55 2.90 -0.44 5.54
CA GLY A 55 3.86 -1.24 6.31
C GLY A 55 4.00 -2.69 5.82
N LEU A 56 3.66 -2.98 4.57
CA LEU A 56 3.72 -4.34 4.03
C LEU A 56 5.16 -4.87 3.86
N GLU A 57 6.14 -3.99 3.61
CA GLU A 57 7.57 -4.37 3.61
C GLU A 57 8.01 -4.80 5.01
N ASP A 58 7.65 -4.03 6.04
CA ASP A 58 7.94 -4.35 7.43
C ASP A 58 7.22 -5.63 7.88
N LEU A 59 5.96 -5.82 7.47
CA LEU A 59 5.23 -7.05 7.76
C LEU A 59 5.93 -8.28 7.16
N ASN A 60 6.39 -8.18 5.92
CA ASN A 60 7.11 -9.28 5.27
C ASN A 60 8.40 -9.63 6.03
N LEU A 61 9.17 -8.61 6.45
CA LEU A 61 10.38 -8.80 7.25
C LEU A 61 10.07 -9.37 8.64
N LEU A 62 9.00 -8.92 9.29
CA LEU A 62 8.55 -9.44 10.58
C LEU A 62 8.15 -10.91 10.47
N LEU A 63 7.30 -11.26 9.50
CA LEU A 63 6.82 -12.63 9.32
C LEU A 63 7.96 -13.61 9.02
N ALA A 64 9.02 -13.16 8.33
CA ALA A 64 10.21 -13.99 8.06
C ALA A 64 10.96 -14.43 9.33
N LYS A 65 10.80 -13.71 10.45
CA LYS A 65 11.44 -14.01 11.75
C LYS A 65 10.42 -14.30 12.86
N ARG A 66 9.23 -14.82 12.50
CA ARG A 66 8.09 -15.03 13.43
C ARG A 66 8.44 -15.83 14.69
N GLU A 67 9.30 -16.84 14.57
CA GLU A 67 9.73 -17.68 15.69
C GLU A 67 10.60 -16.95 16.72
N GLN A 68 11.15 -15.79 16.36
CA GLN A 68 12.10 -15.00 17.16
C GLN A 68 11.51 -13.65 17.59
N TRP A 69 10.19 -13.49 17.50
CA TRP A 69 9.54 -12.23 17.84
C TRP A 69 9.77 -11.85 19.29
N LEU A 70 10.23 -10.61 19.47
CA LEU A 70 10.24 -9.94 20.75
C LEU A 70 8.90 -9.23 20.98
N GLU A 71 8.65 -8.76 22.19
CA GLU A 71 7.45 -7.99 22.53
C GLU A 71 7.26 -6.76 21.62
N LYS A 72 8.36 -6.12 21.23
CA LYS A 72 8.35 -5.00 20.27
C LYS A 72 7.89 -5.43 18.86
N ASP A 73 8.29 -6.62 18.41
CA ASP A 73 7.88 -7.15 17.11
C ASP A 73 6.37 -7.48 17.12
N LEU A 74 5.87 -8.05 18.22
CA LEU A 74 4.44 -8.30 18.43
C LEU A 74 3.62 -7.00 18.41
N GLN A 75 4.12 -5.93 19.04
CA GLN A 75 3.45 -4.64 19.03
C GLN A 75 3.41 -4.04 17.62
N THR A 76 4.55 -4.05 16.92
CA THR A 76 4.63 -3.59 15.52
C THR A 76 3.67 -4.36 14.62
N HIS A 77 3.65 -5.70 14.73
CA HIS A 77 2.74 -6.56 13.99
C HIS A 77 1.27 -6.21 14.24
N LYS A 78 0.87 -6.04 15.51
CA LYS A 78 -0.51 -5.63 15.86
C LYS A 78 -0.89 -4.30 15.22
N ASP A 79 0.01 -3.32 15.19
CA ASP A 79 -0.29 -2.00 14.64
C ASP A 79 -0.37 -2.02 13.09
N ILE A 80 0.46 -2.82 12.44
CA ILE A 80 0.32 -3.08 11.00
C ILE A 80 -1.00 -3.79 10.73
N VAL A 81 -1.35 -4.87 11.45
CA VAL A 81 -2.61 -5.61 11.23
C VAL A 81 -3.85 -4.73 11.44
N LYS A 82 -3.84 -3.83 12.43
CA LYS A 82 -4.92 -2.82 12.59
C LYS A 82 -5.06 -1.95 11.34
N THR A 83 -3.95 -1.45 10.82
CA THR A 83 -3.92 -0.64 9.59
C THR A 83 -4.45 -1.45 8.40
N LEU A 84 -3.98 -2.68 8.21
CA LEU A 84 -4.44 -3.57 7.15
C LEU A 84 -5.93 -3.88 7.29
N THR A 85 -6.47 -3.99 8.50
CA THR A 85 -7.92 -4.21 8.72
C THR A 85 -8.76 -3.03 8.23
N ILE A 86 -8.28 -1.80 8.42
CA ILE A 86 -8.96 -0.59 7.92
C ILE A 86 -8.90 -0.54 6.39
N VAL A 87 -7.72 -0.80 5.82
CA VAL A 87 -7.49 -0.82 4.36
C VAL A 87 -8.30 -1.92 3.69
N ALA A 88 -8.31 -3.12 4.27
CA ALA A 88 -9.10 -4.27 3.84
C ALA A 88 -10.58 -3.92 3.71
N LYS A 89 -11.16 -3.27 4.74
CA LYS A 89 -12.55 -2.79 4.69
C LYS A 89 -12.75 -1.73 3.62
N LYS A 90 -11.83 -0.75 3.51
CA LYS A 90 -11.92 0.35 2.52
C LYS A 90 -11.95 -0.17 1.08
N PHE A 91 -11.16 -1.19 0.78
CA PHE A 91 -10.99 -1.71 -0.58
C PHE A 91 -11.65 -3.08 -0.81
N ASN A 92 -12.41 -3.58 0.16
CA ASN A 92 -13.05 -4.89 0.16
C ASN A 92 -12.07 -6.04 -0.17
N LEU A 93 -10.98 -6.12 0.59
CA LEU A 93 -9.94 -7.14 0.46
C LEU A 93 -9.94 -8.08 1.65
N ASP A 94 -9.62 -9.34 1.41
CA ASP A 94 -9.35 -10.31 2.47
C ASP A 94 -7.89 -10.24 2.91
N ILE A 95 -7.64 -10.26 4.22
CA ILE A 95 -6.29 -10.35 4.78
C ILE A 95 -5.89 -11.84 4.79
N PRO A 96 -4.74 -12.21 4.19
CA PRO A 96 -4.25 -13.59 4.25
C PRO A 96 -4.06 -14.07 5.70
N SER A 97 -4.60 -15.25 6.04
CA SER A 97 -4.57 -15.76 7.41
C SER A 97 -3.15 -15.95 7.98
N HIS A 98 -2.17 -16.21 7.12
CA HIS A 98 -0.77 -16.36 7.53
C HIS A 98 -0.11 -15.02 7.95
N TRP A 99 -0.76 -13.88 7.69
CA TRP A 99 -0.34 -12.55 8.17
C TRP A 99 -0.86 -12.24 9.57
N LEU A 100 -1.82 -13.02 10.07
CA LEU A 100 -2.43 -12.83 11.38
C LEU A 100 -1.71 -13.64 12.47
#